data_AF-A0A932B4R0-F1
#
_entry.id   AF-A0A932B4R0-F1
#
_cell.length_a   1.000
_cell.length_b   1.000
_cell.length_c   1.000
_cell.angle_alpha   90.00
_cell.angle_beta   90.00
_cell.angle_gamma   90.00
#
_symmetry.space_group_name_H-M   'P 1'
#
loop_
_entity.id
_entity.type
_entity.pdbx_description
1 polymer ?
#
loop_
_entity_poly.entity_id
_entity_poly.type
_entity_poly.pdbx_seq_one_letter_code
_entity_poly.pdbx_strand_id
1 'polypeptide(L)'
;MFASIKRLIGSVPSRQDEGQTLSAWAKAQGFAFKRVKDKTGGGYVVETDQGWRVEWGSSQRPYITGQELRFRCDTGLPGDVQMILVSKVVAQTLESDVFSRFTNAMQTQIDNTLPDEMRWLAMHPRVSLNASAMLSKRFALLCNAETVMQAWLDPATIQELESAAANWWTDALLLVMTLNRGMLTLRMPGQNVEPGQLQLVGKLFAHASARMRQVAHEMN
;
A
#
# COMPACT_ATOMS: atom_id res chain seq x y z
N MET A 1 -13.37 -52.94 4.62
CA MET A 1 -12.65 -52.09 3.64
C MET A 1 -13.23 -50.67 3.58
N PHE A 2 -13.20 -49.89 4.67
CA PHE A 2 -13.68 -48.48 4.65
C PHE A 2 -12.89 -47.54 5.58
N ALA A 3 -11.65 -47.90 5.95
CA ALA A 3 -10.79 -47.06 6.80
C ALA A 3 -9.74 -46.26 6.00
N SER A 4 -9.58 -46.53 4.70
CA SER A 4 -8.46 -45.97 3.90
C SER A 4 -8.82 -44.72 3.10
N ILE A 5 -10.05 -44.20 3.17
CA ILE A 5 -10.54 -43.03 2.40
C ILE A 5 -10.88 -41.84 3.32
N LYS A 6 -10.10 -41.65 4.39
CA LYS A 6 -10.19 -40.42 5.22
C LYS A 6 -8.87 -39.64 5.32
N ARG A 7 -7.81 -40.08 4.62
CA ARG A 7 -6.47 -39.47 4.71
C ARG A 7 -6.05 -38.66 3.47
N LEU A 8 -7.00 -38.11 2.73
CA LEU A 8 -6.74 -37.38 1.48
C LEU A 8 -7.41 -36.00 1.40
N ILE A 9 -7.96 -35.48 2.50
CA ILE A 9 -8.53 -34.13 2.53
C ILE A 9 -7.94 -33.41 3.75
N GLY A 10 -7.08 -32.44 3.48
CA GLY A 10 -6.48 -31.57 4.49
C GLY A 10 -4.96 -31.66 4.58
N SER A 11 -4.23 -31.52 3.46
CA SER A 11 -2.96 -30.80 3.60
C SER A 11 -3.34 -29.36 3.93
N VAL A 12 -3.24 -28.99 5.20
CA VAL A 12 -3.14 -27.58 5.58
C VAL A 12 -2.10 -26.97 4.64
N PRO A 13 -2.41 -25.90 3.87
CA PRO A 13 -1.39 -25.24 3.07
C PRO A 13 -0.21 -25.01 4.00
N SER A 14 0.98 -25.52 3.64
CA SER A 14 2.17 -25.28 4.42
C SER A 14 2.24 -23.78 4.65
N ARG A 15 2.12 -23.33 5.91
CA ARG A 15 2.15 -21.92 6.26
C ARG A 15 3.41 -21.35 5.63
N GLN A 16 3.25 -20.56 4.58
CA GLN A 16 4.39 -19.96 3.90
C GLN A 16 5.13 -19.13 4.95
N ASP A 17 6.43 -19.35 5.09
CA ASP A 17 7.22 -18.50 5.98
C ASP A 17 7.48 -17.19 5.25
N GLU A 18 6.66 -16.17 5.52
CA GLU A 18 6.85 -14.85 4.93
C GLU A 18 8.22 -14.27 5.29
N GLY A 19 8.78 -14.61 6.45
CA GLY A 19 10.12 -14.20 6.86
C GLY A 19 11.19 -14.80 5.97
N GLN A 20 11.09 -16.09 5.65
CA GLN A 20 11.99 -16.74 4.69
C GLN A 20 11.86 -16.11 3.30
N THR A 21 10.63 -15.82 2.86
CA THR A 21 10.35 -15.21 1.55
C THR A 21 10.97 -13.80 1.46
N LEU A 22 10.73 -12.95 2.45
CA LEU A 22 11.29 -11.60 2.55
C LEU A 22 12.83 -11.64 2.65
N SER A 23 13.38 -12.56 3.42
CA SER A 23 14.84 -12.72 3.57
C SER A 23 15.50 -13.16 2.25
N ALA A 24 14.90 -14.11 1.54
CA ALA A 24 15.40 -14.56 0.24
C ALA A 24 15.36 -13.46 -0.81
N TRP A 25 14.24 -12.72 -0.89
CA TRP A 25 14.11 -11.56 -1.76
C TRP A 25 15.12 -10.47 -1.41
N ALA A 26 15.24 -10.10 -0.14
CA ALA A 26 16.21 -9.10 0.31
C ALA A 26 17.64 -9.49 -0.07
N LYS A 27 18.04 -10.75 0.17
CA LYS A 27 19.35 -11.28 -0.22
C LYS A 27 19.59 -11.19 -1.73
N ALA A 28 18.58 -11.54 -2.53
CA ALA A 28 18.68 -11.48 -4.00
C ALA A 28 18.84 -10.05 -4.52
N GLN A 29 18.31 -9.05 -3.80
CA GLN A 29 18.43 -7.63 -4.15
C GLN A 29 19.63 -6.93 -3.45
N GLY A 30 20.37 -7.62 -2.59
CA GLY A 30 21.45 -7.01 -1.79
C GLY A 30 20.96 -6.12 -0.64
N PHE A 31 19.70 -6.25 -0.24
CA PHE A 31 19.09 -5.47 0.85
C PHE A 31 19.37 -6.09 2.23
N ALA A 32 19.33 -5.25 3.27
CA ALA A 32 19.48 -5.69 4.64
C ALA A 32 18.15 -6.23 5.19
N PHE A 33 18.16 -7.43 5.79
CA PHE A 33 16.99 -8.05 6.40
C PHE A 33 17.13 -8.12 7.93
N LYS A 34 16.09 -7.71 8.66
CA LYS A 34 16.04 -7.71 10.12
C LYS A 34 14.75 -8.36 10.61
N ARG A 35 14.85 -9.15 11.68
CA ARG A 35 13.69 -9.65 12.44
C ARG A 35 13.46 -8.75 13.64
N VAL A 36 12.24 -8.24 13.78
CA VAL A 36 11.82 -7.40 14.90
C VAL A 36 11.04 -8.27 15.88
N LYS A 37 11.42 -8.25 17.16
CA LYS A 37 10.66 -8.92 18.22
C LYS A 37 9.61 -7.93 18.73
N ASP A 38 8.36 -8.36 18.76
CA ASP A 38 7.25 -7.65 19.39
C ASP A 38 6.45 -8.60 20.29
N LYS A 39 5.78 -8.05 21.30
CA LYS A 39 4.95 -8.77 22.28
C LYS A 39 3.75 -9.49 21.64
N THR A 40 3.30 -9.04 20.46
CA THR A 40 2.11 -9.55 19.76
C THR A 40 2.41 -10.47 18.57
N GLY A 41 3.67 -10.92 18.43
CA GLY A 41 4.15 -11.67 17.27
C GLY A 41 5.07 -10.79 16.43
N GLY A 42 6.34 -11.19 16.33
CA GLY A 42 7.38 -10.40 15.69
C GLY A 42 7.09 -10.03 14.23
N GLY A 43 7.86 -9.07 13.72
CA GLY A 43 7.79 -8.60 12.34
C GLY A 43 9.12 -8.74 11.60
N TYR A 44 9.13 -8.33 10.35
CA TYR A 44 10.32 -8.31 9.51
C TYR A 44 10.49 -6.94 8.89
N VAL A 45 11.75 -6.51 8.70
CA VAL A 45 12.09 -5.27 8.03
C VAL A 45 13.16 -5.56 6.99
N VAL A 46 12.94 -5.05 5.78
CA VAL A 46 13.93 -5.00 4.70
C VAL A 46 14.31 -3.55 4.47
N GLU A 47 15.57 -3.19 4.62
CA GLU A 47 16.09 -1.85 4.37
C GLU A 47 16.85 -1.82 3.04
N THR A 48 16.57 -0.81 2.21
CA THR A 48 17.24 -0.60 0.93
C THR A 48 18.27 0.52 1.03
N ASP A 49 19.26 0.48 0.15
CA ASP A 49 20.25 1.54 -0.05
C ASP A 49 19.65 2.82 -0.65
N GLN A 50 18.48 2.71 -1.29
CA GLN A 50 17.75 3.81 -1.93
C GLN A 50 16.95 4.66 -0.95
N GLY A 51 17.02 4.41 0.37
CA GLY A 51 16.35 5.21 1.40
C GLY A 51 14.88 4.87 1.59
N TRP A 52 14.46 3.68 1.16
CA TRP A 52 13.14 3.13 1.47
C TRP A 52 13.26 1.79 2.20
N ARG A 53 12.17 1.35 2.81
CA ARG A 53 12.13 0.07 3.53
C ARG A 53 10.80 -0.63 3.36
N VAL A 54 10.80 -1.95 3.58
CA VAL A 54 9.60 -2.78 3.67
C VAL A 54 9.46 -3.27 5.09
N GLU A 55 8.27 -3.15 5.67
CA GLU A 55 7.93 -3.72 6.95
C GLU A 55 6.82 -4.75 6.77
N TRP A 56 6.98 -5.91 7.39
CA TRP A 56 5.96 -6.93 7.51
C TRP A 56 5.58 -7.11 8.98
N GLY A 57 4.29 -7.16 9.27
CA GLY A 57 3.80 -7.44 10.62
C GLY A 57 2.28 -7.37 10.69
N SER A 58 1.73 -7.32 11.90
CA SER A 58 0.29 -7.17 12.09
C SER A 58 -0.25 -5.94 11.38
N SER A 59 -1.43 -6.11 10.77
CA SER A 59 -2.13 -5.02 10.10
C SER A 59 -2.46 -3.89 11.06
N GLN A 60 -2.25 -2.66 10.58
CA GLN A 60 -2.65 -1.43 11.27
C GLN A 60 -3.94 -0.83 10.68
N ARG A 61 -4.62 -1.58 9.81
CA ARG A 61 -5.78 -1.11 9.04
C ARG A 61 -6.92 -2.13 9.10
N PRO A 62 -8.16 -1.69 9.38
CA PRO A 62 -9.28 -2.62 9.55
C PRO A 62 -9.64 -3.37 8.26
N TYR A 63 -9.29 -2.81 7.11
CA TYR A 63 -9.55 -3.39 5.79
C TYR A 63 -8.45 -4.37 5.32
N ILE A 64 -7.33 -4.52 6.05
CA ILE A 64 -6.31 -5.53 5.79
C ILE A 64 -6.38 -6.57 6.91
N THR A 65 -6.90 -7.75 6.59
CA THR A 65 -6.98 -8.87 7.54
C THR A 65 -5.58 -9.44 7.80
N GLY A 66 -5.27 -9.77 9.06
CA GLY A 66 -4.04 -10.49 9.42
C GLY A 66 -2.78 -9.65 9.31
N GLN A 67 -1.88 -10.03 8.41
CA GLN A 67 -0.56 -9.42 8.24
C GLN A 67 -0.55 -8.45 7.06
N GLU A 68 0.27 -7.41 7.17
CA GLU A 68 0.40 -6.31 6.23
C GLU A 68 1.86 -6.12 5.81
N LEU A 69 2.08 -5.85 4.52
CA LEU A 69 3.32 -5.29 3.99
C LEU A 69 3.19 -3.77 3.86
N ARG A 70 4.22 -3.05 4.32
CA ARG A 70 4.30 -1.60 4.28
C ARG A 70 5.62 -1.17 3.68
N PHE A 71 5.59 -0.65 2.46
CA PHE A 71 6.73 0.01 1.85
C PHE A 71 6.72 1.47 2.29
N ARG A 72 7.85 2.02 2.74
CA ARG A 72 7.93 3.34 3.35
C ARG A 72 9.17 4.10 2.86
N CYS A 73 9.00 5.37 2.53
CA CYS A 73 10.08 6.28 2.15
C CYS A 73 9.78 7.69 2.66
N ASP A 74 10.77 8.31 3.29
CA ASP A 74 10.74 9.74 3.55
C ASP A 74 11.02 10.49 2.24
N THR A 75 10.11 11.36 1.84
CA THR A 75 10.18 12.06 0.56
C THR A 75 10.82 13.44 0.67
N GLY A 76 10.98 13.98 1.89
CA GLY A 76 11.38 15.36 2.10
C GLY A 76 10.33 16.42 1.71
N LEU A 77 9.11 16.01 1.35
CA LEU A 77 8.01 16.95 1.09
C LEU A 77 7.52 17.60 2.40
N PRO A 78 6.95 18.82 2.33
CA PRO A 78 6.31 19.46 3.48
C PRO A 78 5.27 18.55 4.14
N GLY A 79 5.21 18.61 5.47
CA GLY A 79 4.38 17.68 6.26
C GLY A 79 2.87 17.86 6.11
N ASP A 80 2.45 19.00 5.55
CA ASP A 80 1.06 19.31 5.20
C ASP A 80 0.64 18.76 3.84
N VAL A 81 1.57 18.29 2.99
CA VAL A 81 1.22 17.60 1.74
C VAL A 81 0.62 16.23 2.06
N GLN A 82 -0.62 16.02 1.60
CA GLN A 82 -1.39 14.80 1.81
C GLN A 82 -1.91 14.26 0.47
N MET A 83 -1.73 12.96 0.27
CA MET A 83 -2.24 12.24 -0.90
C MET A 83 -2.70 10.84 -0.53
N ILE A 84 -3.73 10.37 -1.20
CA ILE A 84 -4.12 8.96 -1.27
C ILE A 84 -4.38 8.55 -2.71
N LEU A 85 -3.70 7.49 -3.15
CA LEU A 85 -3.98 6.75 -4.38
C LEU A 85 -4.45 5.35 -3.97
N VAL A 86 -5.68 5.02 -4.33
CA VAL A 86 -6.35 3.80 -3.87
C VAL A 86 -7.15 3.18 -5.00
N SER A 87 -7.22 1.84 -5.06
CA SER A 87 -8.08 1.16 -6.03
C SER A 87 -9.55 1.52 -5.76
N LYS A 88 -10.34 1.70 -6.82
CA LYS A 88 -11.74 2.15 -6.68
C LYS A 88 -12.60 1.17 -5.88
N VAL A 89 -12.33 -0.14 -5.96
CA VAL A 89 -13.03 -1.13 -5.13
C VAL A 89 -12.78 -0.85 -3.65
N VAL A 90 -11.53 -0.60 -3.26
CA VAL A 90 -11.18 -0.26 -1.88
C VAL A 90 -11.75 1.11 -1.50
N ALA A 91 -11.68 2.10 -2.40
CA ALA A 91 -12.29 3.41 -2.16
C ALA A 91 -13.79 3.28 -1.88
N GLN A 92 -14.52 2.47 -2.66
CA GLN A 92 -15.95 2.21 -2.47
C GLN A 92 -16.24 1.49 -1.15
N THR A 93 -15.42 0.48 -0.77
CA THR A 93 -15.55 -0.20 0.53
C THR A 93 -15.32 0.79 1.67
N LEU A 94 -14.27 1.60 1.59
CA LEU A 94 -13.96 2.61 2.60
C LEU A 94 -15.04 3.69 2.67
N GLU A 95 -15.53 4.19 1.54
CA GLU A 95 -16.64 5.16 1.47
C GLU A 95 -17.94 4.56 2.07
N SER A 96 -18.23 3.29 1.81
CA SER A 96 -19.40 2.59 2.36
C SER A 96 -19.28 2.36 3.88
N ASP A 97 -18.10 1.95 4.35
CA ASP A 97 -17.82 1.80 5.78
C ASP A 97 -17.93 3.14 6.50
N VAL A 98 -17.40 4.21 5.90
CA VAL A 98 -17.54 5.59 6.38
C VAL A 98 -19.01 5.99 6.46
N PHE A 99 -19.78 5.75 5.39
CA PHE A 99 -21.21 6.06 5.36
C PHE A 99 -21.99 5.26 6.41
N SER A 100 -21.70 3.97 6.60
CA SER A 100 -22.34 3.13 7.62
C SER A 100 -22.06 3.62 9.05
N ARG A 101 -20.85 4.13 9.31
CA ARG A 101 -20.48 4.69 10.63
C ARG A 101 -21.09 6.06 10.85
N PHE A 102 -21.17 6.91 9.82
CA PHE A 102 -21.87 8.20 9.89
C PHE A 102 -23.39 8.07 9.97
N THR A 103 -23.99 7.03 9.38
CA THR A 103 -25.45 6.80 9.48
C THR A 103 -25.86 6.15 10.79
N ASN A 104 -25.01 5.32 11.40
CA ASN A 104 -25.24 4.76 12.72
C ASN A 104 -24.98 5.74 13.87
N ALA A 105 -24.28 6.84 13.61
CA ALA A 105 -24.04 7.90 14.58
C ALA A 105 -24.66 9.21 14.08
N MET A 106 -25.82 9.61 14.62
CA MET A 106 -26.25 11.02 14.60
C MET A 106 -25.25 11.89 15.39
N GLN A 107 -24.03 12.09 14.87
CA GLN A 107 -23.01 12.88 15.52
C GLN A 107 -22.25 13.73 14.51
N THR A 108 -22.44 15.04 14.63
CA THR A 108 -21.89 16.15 13.85
C THR A 108 -20.40 16.44 14.14
N GLN A 109 -19.61 15.42 14.44
CA GLN A 109 -18.15 15.56 14.60
C GLN A 109 -17.45 14.53 13.72
N ILE A 110 -16.46 15.00 12.96
CA ILE A 110 -15.49 14.14 12.27
C ILE A 110 -14.76 13.34 13.35
N ASP A 111 -15.09 12.06 13.45
CA ASP A 111 -14.55 11.16 14.45
C ASP A 111 -13.06 10.89 14.15
N ASN A 112 -12.18 11.37 15.04
CA ASN A 112 -10.73 11.16 14.95
C ASN A 112 -10.31 9.69 15.15
N THR A 113 -11.25 8.77 15.41
CA THR A 113 -10.99 7.32 15.44
C THR A 113 -11.03 6.67 14.04
N LEU A 114 -11.46 7.41 13.00
CA LEU A 114 -11.42 6.92 11.63
C LEU A 114 -9.97 6.83 11.13
N PRO A 115 -9.60 5.73 10.41
CA PRO A 115 -8.33 5.66 9.70
C PRO A 115 -8.12 6.88 8.79
N ASP A 116 -6.88 7.33 8.66
CA ASP A 116 -6.52 8.51 7.87
C ASP A 116 -7.12 8.47 6.46
N GLU A 117 -7.12 7.30 5.83
CA GLU A 117 -7.64 7.08 4.49
C GLU A 117 -9.14 7.38 4.37
N MET A 118 -9.93 6.98 5.36
CA MET A 118 -11.37 7.24 5.42
C MET A 118 -11.66 8.72 5.57
N ARG A 119 -10.92 9.39 6.44
CA ARG A 119 -11.02 10.83 6.67
C ARG A 119 -10.63 11.61 5.40
N TRP A 120 -9.59 11.18 4.71
CA TRP A 120 -9.13 11.82 3.47
C TRP A 120 -10.06 11.63 2.29
N LEU A 121 -10.71 10.48 2.15
CA LEU A 121 -11.75 10.25 1.14
C LEU A 121 -12.90 11.26 1.27
N ALA A 122 -13.22 11.69 2.49
CA ALA A 122 -14.25 12.69 2.75
C ALA A 122 -13.77 14.15 2.63
N MET A 123 -12.48 14.42 2.81
CA MET A 123 -11.96 15.79 2.99
C MET A 123 -11.14 16.34 1.82
N HIS A 124 -10.54 15.49 0.99
CA HIS A 124 -9.64 15.94 -0.07
C HIS A 124 -10.33 15.94 -1.44
N PRO A 125 -10.06 16.95 -2.30
CA PRO A 125 -10.56 16.93 -3.67
C PRO A 125 -9.95 15.77 -4.46
N ARG A 126 -10.74 15.23 -5.39
CA ARG A 126 -10.27 14.24 -6.36
C ARG A 126 -9.39 14.94 -7.40
N VAL A 127 -8.21 14.37 -7.66
CA VAL A 127 -7.34 14.78 -8.76
C VAL A 127 -7.67 13.93 -9.97
N SER A 128 -7.71 14.58 -11.13
CA SER A 128 -7.98 13.89 -12.39
C SER A 128 -6.79 13.03 -12.83
N LEU A 129 -7.06 11.77 -13.18
CA LEU A 129 -6.10 10.85 -13.81
C LEU A 129 -6.27 10.79 -15.33
N ASN A 130 -6.75 11.87 -15.96
CA ASN A 130 -7.10 11.88 -17.39
C ASN A 130 -5.93 11.58 -18.34
N ALA A 131 -4.68 11.72 -17.88
CA ALA A 131 -3.52 11.30 -18.65
C ALA A 131 -3.48 9.79 -18.93
N SER A 132 -4.26 8.98 -18.19
CA SER A 132 -4.45 7.55 -18.45
C SER A 132 -5.91 7.12 -18.26
N ALA A 133 -6.53 6.63 -19.34
CA ALA A 133 -7.86 6.02 -19.30
C ALA A 133 -7.90 4.75 -18.43
N MET A 134 -6.78 4.04 -18.31
CA MET A 134 -6.68 2.84 -17.47
C MET A 134 -6.60 3.22 -15.99
N LEU A 135 -5.71 4.14 -15.62
CA LEU A 135 -5.58 4.57 -14.23
C LEU A 135 -6.86 5.23 -13.73
N SER A 136 -7.47 6.12 -14.53
CA SER A 136 -8.74 6.75 -14.18
C SER A 136 -9.91 5.78 -14.01
N LYS A 137 -9.87 4.60 -14.66
CA LYS A 137 -10.87 3.55 -14.45
C LYS A 137 -10.65 2.79 -13.15
N ARG A 138 -9.39 2.54 -12.76
CA ARG A 138 -9.05 1.63 -11.65
C ARG A 138 -8.76 2.31 -10.32
N PHE A 139 -8.31 3.56 -10.35
CA PHE A 139 -7.86 4.27 -9.16
C PHE A 139 -8.67 5.53 -8.90
N ALA A 140 -8.72 5.90 -7.62
CA ALA A 140 -9.06 7.22 -7.16
C ALA A 140 -7.81 7.86 -6.56
N LEU A 141 -7.50 9.08 -7.00
CA LEU A 141 -6.45 9.92 -6.43
C LEU A 141 -7.11 11.11 -5.74
N LEU A 142 -6.81 11.32 -4.47
CA LEU A 142 -7.25 12.50 -3.72
C LEU A 142 -6.03 13.14 -3.07
N CYS A 143 -5.95 14.46 -3.08
CA CYS A 143 -4.83 15.18 -2.46
C CYS A 143 -5.24 16.59 -2.07
N ASN A 144 -4.45 17.25 -1.22
CA ASN A 144 -4.59 18.68 -0.93
C ASN A 144 -3.56 19.57 -1.65
N ALA A 145 -2.68 18.99 -2.47
CA ALA A 145 -1.59 19.68 -3.15
C ALA A 145 -1.52 19.26 -4.63
N GLU A 146 -2.48 19.73 -5.42
CA GLU A 146 -2.66 19.28 -6.81
C GLU A 146 -1.41 19.51 -7.68
N THR A 147 -0.76 20.67 -7.55
CA THR A 147 0.46 20.98 -8.31
C THR A 147 1.59 19.98 -8.04
N VAL A 148 1.76 19.54 -6.78
CA VAL A 148 2.75 18.53 -6.40
C VAL A 148 2.40 17.18 -7.05
N MET A 149 1.11 16.83 -7.07
CA MET A 149 0.66 15.57 -7.69
C MET A 149 0.75 15.58 -9.20
N GLN A 150 0.51 16.70 -9.85
CA GLN A 150 0.71 16.85 -11.29
C GLN A 150 2.20 16.71 -11.66
N ALA A 151 3.10 17.27 -10.84
CA ALA A 151 4.55 17.09 -11.04
C ALA A 151 4.98 15.63 -10.80
N TRP A 152 4.37 14.95 -9.82
CA TRP A 152 4.65 13.54 -9.54
C TRP A 152 4.20 12.60 -10.64
N LEU A 153 2.98 12.81 -11.17
CA LEU A 153 2.39 12.04 -12.25
C LEU A 153 2.99 12.42 -13.62
N ASP A 154 4.31 12.38 -13.70
CA ASP A 154 5.01 12.50 -14.96
C ASP A 154 4.75 11.26 -15.85
N PRO A 155 5.07 11.34 -17.16
CA PRO A 155 4.82 10.23 -18.08
C PRO A 155 5.44 8.90 -17.64
N ALA A 156 6.61 8.93 -16.99
CA ALA A 156 7.28 7.72 -16.51
C ALA A 156 6.53 7.09 -15.32
N THR A 157 6.10 7.90 -14.35
CA THR A 157 5.27 7.43 -13.23
C THR A 157 3.94 6.87 -13.71
N ILE A 158 3.29 7.53 -14.67
CA ILE A 158 2.06 7.04 -15.28
C ILE A 158 2.30 5.67 -15.92
N GLN A 159 3.36 5.51 -16.71
CA GLN A 159 3.68 4.25 -17.37
C GLN A 159 3.94 3.11 -16.38
N GLU A 160 4.66 3.36 -15.29
CA GLU A 160 4.90 2.36 -14.24
C GLU A 160 3.61 1.97 -13.51
N LEU A 161 2.76 2.94 -13.19
CA LEU A 161 1.44 2.68 -12.61
C LEU A 161 0.53 1.90 -13.58
N GLU A 162 0.61 2.21 -14.87
CA GLU A 162 -0.14 1.50 -15.90
C GLU A 162 0.32 0.05 -16.05
N SER A 163 1.62 -0.16 -16.10
CA SER A 163 2.22 -1.50 -16.11
C SER A 163 1.82 -2.29 -14.87
N ALA A 164 1.83 -1.66 -13.70
CA ALA A 164 1.36 -2.30 -12.48
C ALA A 164 -0.12 -2.68 -12.57
N ALA A 165 -0.98 -1.74 -12.98
CA ALA A 165 -2.40 -1.97 -13.19
C ALA A 165 -2.64 -3.14 -14.16
N ALA A 166 -1.98 -3.16 -15.31
CA ALA A 166 -2.22 -4.19 -16.33
C ALA A 166 -1.81 -5.60 -15.88
N ASN A 167 -0.75 -5.73 -15.08
CA ASN A 167 -0.09 -7.02 -14.87
C ASN A 167 -0.38 -7.68 -13.52
N TRP A 168 -0.36 -6.91 -12.43
CA TRP A 168 -0.36 -7.50 -11.09
C TRP A 168 -1.19 -6.71 -10.08
N TRP A 169 -1.45 -5.43 -10.31
CA TRP A 169 -2.31 -4.62 -9.46
C TRP A 169 -3.77 -4.76 -9.90
N THR A 170 -4.32 -5.95 -9.64
CA THR A 170 -5.72 -6.29 -9.96
C THR A 170 -6.67 -5.79 -8.88
N ASP A 171 -7.97 -5.75 -9.19
CA ASP A 171 -8.99 -5.24 -8.25
C ASP A 171 -9.15 -6.12 -6.99
N ALA A 172 -8.62 -7.35 -7.02
CA ALA A 172 -8.56 -8.25 -5.87
C ALA A 172 -7.40 -7.93 -4.91
N LEU A 173 -6.40 -7.17 -5.36
CA LEU A 173 -5.27 -6.77 -4.54
C LEU A 173 -5.54 -5.38 -3.93
N LEU A 174 -5.80 -5.41 -2.63
CA LEU A 174 -5.87 -4.19 -1.84
C LEU A 174 -4.49 -3.53 -1.83
N LEU A 175 -4.39 -2.38 -2.47
CA LEU A 175 -3.20 -1.55 -2.41
C LEU A 175 -3.61 -0.11 -2.22
N VAL A 176 -3.04 0.48 -1.17
CA VAL A 176 -3.27 1.86 -0.77
C VAL A 176 -1.92 2.55 -0.68
N MET A 177 -1.73 3.59 -1.49
CA MET A 177 -0.56 4.46 -1.41
C MET A 177 -0.97 5.78 -0.78
N THR A 178 -0.25 6.19 0.27
CA THR A 178 -0.49 7.45 0.97
C THR A 178 0.78 8.26 1.09
N LEU A 179 0.64 9.58 1.06
CA LEU A 179 1.66 10.52 1.49
C LEU A 179 1.11 11.26 2.70
N ASN A 180 1.73 11.10 3.87
CA ASN A 180 1.36 11.79 5.11
C ASN A 180 2.60 12.25 5.84
N ARG A 181 2.67 13.52 6.26
CA ARG A 181 3.81 14.05 7.03
C ARG A 181 5.17 13.77 6.36
N GLY A 182 5.25 13.96 5.04
CA GLY A 182 6.45 13.68 4.24
C GLY A 182 6.76 12.18 4.02
N MET A 183 5.93 11.27 4.54
CA MET A 183 6.16 9.83 4.41
C MET A 183 5.28 9.22 3.32
N LEU A 184 5.88 8.75 2.23
CA LEU A 184 5.20 7.90 1.25
C LEU A 184 5.10 6.48 1.82
N THR A 185 3.90 5.94 1.87
CA THR A 185 3.63 4.57 2.32
C THR A 185 2.79 3.83 1.29
N LEU A 186 3.21 2.64 0.88
CA LEU A 186 2.39 1.72 0.10
C LEU A 186 2.05 0.52 0.98
N ARG A 187 0.76 0.20 1.08
CA ARG A 187 0.20 -0.86 1.93
C ARG A 187 -0.44 -1.95 1.09
N MET A 188 -0.23 -3.21 1.47
CA MET A 188 -0.89 -4.36 0.85
C MET A 188 -0.99 -5.54 1.83
N PRO A 189 -1.88 -6.52 1.59
CA PRO A 189 -1.91 -7.77 2.33
C PRO A 189 -0.54 -8.45 2.35
N GLY A 190 -0.15 -8.94 3.52
CA GLY A 190 1.12 -9.61 3.77
C GLY A 190 1.00 -11.13 3.93
N GLN A 191 -0.11 -11.75 3.53
CA GLN A 191 -0.23 -13.21 3.50
C GLN A 191 0.19 -13.78 2.15
N ASN A 192 0.81 -14.96 2.15
CA ASN A 192 1.17 -15.70 0.92
C ASN A 192 1.99 -14.84 -0.06
N VAL A 193 2.91 -14.03 0.48
CA VAL A 193 3.68 -13.07 -0.30
C VAL A 193 4.64 -13.81 -1.22
N GLU A 194 4.55 -13.61 -2.53
CA GLU A 194 5.47 -14.25 -3.48
C GLU A 194 6.69 -13.38 -3.78
N PRO A 195 7.89 -13.97 -4.00
CA PRO A 195 9.09 -13.20 -4.35
C PRO A 195 8.92 -12.34 -5.61
N GLY A 196 8.21 -12.85 -6.62
CA GLY A 196 7.92 -12.09 -7.85
C GLY A 196 7.06 -10.86 -7.59
N GLN A 197 6.08 -10.97 -6.69
CA GLN A 197 5.24 -9.84 -6.28
C GLN A 197 6.06 -8.80 -5.52
N LEU A 198 6.94 -9.22 -4.59
CA LEU A 198 7.85 -8.30 -3.89
C LEU A 198 8.76 -7.55 -4.85
N GLN A 199 9.27 -8.21 -5.89
CA GLN A 199 10.09 -7.57 -6.91
C GLN A 199 9.31 -6.49 -7.67
N LEU A 200 8.09 -6.81 -8.10
CA LEU A 200 7.25 -5.90 -8.88
C LEU A 200 6.82 -4.68 -8.06
N VAL A 201 6.33 -4.91 -6.83
CA VAL A 201 5.91 -3.84 -5.93
C VAL A 201 7.11 -2.99 -5.50
N GLY A 202 8.25 -3.62 -5.20
CA GLY A 202 9.48 -2.93 -4.83
C GLY A 202 9.99 -2.02 -5.95
N LYS A 203 9.95 -2.46 -7.22
CA LYS A 203 10.30 -1.62 -8.38
C LYS A 203 9.37 -0.42 -8.51
N LEU A 204 8.06 -0.64 -8.44
CA LEU A 204 7.08 0.45 -8.49
C LEU A 204 7.31 1.46 -7.37
N PHE A 205 7.52 0.97 -6.14
CA PHE A 205 7.72 1.84 -4.99
C PHE A 205 9.04 2.62 -5.06
N ALA A 206 10.12 1.99 -5.52
CA ALA A 206 11.39 2.65 -5.76
C ALA A 206 11.24 3.80 -6.77
N HIS A 207 10.57 3.56 -7.90
CA HIS A 207 10.28 4.58 -8.91
C HIS A 207 9.43 5.72 -8.33
N ALA A 208 8.29 5.38 -7.73
CA ALA A 208 7.35 6.35 -7.17
C ALA A 208 8.01 7.24 -6.10
N SER A 209 8.79 6.64 -5.19
CA SER A 209 9.49 7.37 -4.11
C SER A 209 10.66 8.21 -4.63
N ALA A 210 11.40 7.75 -5.64
CA ALA A 210 12.45 8.52 -6.29
C ALA A 210 11.86 9.77 -6.96
N ARG A 211 10.78 9.64 -7.74
CA ARG A 211 10.11 10.79 -8.35
C ARG A 211 9.58 11.75 -7.28
N MET A 212 9.05 11.22 -6.18
CA MET A 212 8.52 12.05 -5.09
C MET A 212 9.60 12.91 -4.41
N ARG A 213 10.79 12.33 -4.18
CA ARG A 213 11.95 13.07 -3.67
C ARG A 213 12.48 14.09 -4.68
N GLN A 214 12.42 13.79 -5.97
CA GLN A 214 12.80 14.75 -7.00
C GLN A 214 11.87 15.97 -7.00
N VAL A 215 10.56 15.75 -6.94
CA VAL A 215 9.57 16.85 -6.81
C VAL A 215 9.85 17.67 -5.53
N ALA A 216 10.17 17.02 -4.41
CA ALA A 216 10.55 17.73 -3.19
C ALA A 216 11.81 18.60 -3.36
N HIS A 217 12.80 18.11 -4.12
CA HIS A 217 14.00 18.86 -4.41
C HIS A 217 13.74 20.05 -5.34
N GLU A 218 12.86 19.89 -6.34
CA GLU A 218 12.45 20.95 -7.28
C GLU A 218 11.66 22.09 -6.61
N MET A 219 11.07 21.83 -5.43
CA MET A 219 10.29 22.80 -4.65
C MET A 219 11.11 23.63 -3.65
N ASN A 220 12.34 23.21 -3.35
CA ASN A 220 13.26 23.87 -2.40
C ASN A 220 14.26 24.76 -3.13
#